data_AF-A0A6I2G5R0-F1
#
_entry.id   AF-A0A6I2G5R0-F1
#
_cell.length_a   1.000
_cell.length_b   1.000
_cell.length_c   1.000
_cell.angle_alpha   90.00
_cell.angle_beta   90.00
_cell.angle_gamma   90.00
#
_symmetry.space_group_name_H-M   'P 1'
#
loop_
_entity.id
_entity.type
_entity.pdbx_description
1 polymer ?
#
loop_
_entity_poly.entity_id
_entity_poly.type
_entity_poly.pdbx_seq_one_letter_code
_entity_poly.pdbx_strand_id
1 'polypeptide(L)'
;MGIERVRVRCVLVYGDGETAVAYLETPWHPARSPLAWAAQEIAGQAGLPTNELPGREFWVDVQRLPEGALRLSGFLLVFDPRL
;
A
#
# COMPACT_ATOMS: atom_id res chain seq x y z
N MET A 1 0.16 8.80 -19.59
CA MET A 1 0.18 7.66 -18.64
C MET A 1 -1.08 7.78 -17.79
N GLY A 2 -1.94 6.76 -17.79
CA GLY A 2 -3.20 6.79 -17.06
C GLY A 2 -3.02 6.51 -15.57
N ILE A 3 -3.99 6.97 -14.78
CA ILE A 3 -4.15 6.56 -13.38
C ILE A 3 -5.16 5.42 -13.36
N GLU A 4 -4.80 4.31 -12.72
CA GLU A 4 -5.65 3.13 -12.55
C GLU A 4 -5.90 2.90 -11.07
N ARG A 5 -7.13 2.56 -10.67
CA ARG A 5 -7.43 2.20 -9.28
C ARG A 5 -7.40 0.70 -9.11
N VAL A 6 -6.58 0.21 -8.18
CA VAL A 6 -6.43 -1.22 -7.90
C VAL A 6 -6.58 -1.52 -6.42
N ARG A 7 -6.85 -2.79 -6.13
CA ARG A 7 -6.80 -3.33 -4.77
C ARG A 7 -5.40 -3.85 -4.48
N VAL A 8 -4.85 -3.49 -3.33
CA VAL A 8 -3.60 -4.03 -2.81
C VAL A 8 -3.81 -4.57 -1.41
N ARG A 9 -2.96 -5.52 -1.00
CA ARG A 9 -2.96 -6.06 0.36
C ARG A 9 -1.62 -5.80 1.02
N CYS A 10 -1.62 -5.26 2.23
CA CYS A 10 -0.41 -5.20 3.04
C CYS A 10 -0.17 -6.57 3.64
N VAL A 11 0.89 -7.25 3.22
CA VAL A 11 1.21 -8.62 3.66
C VAL A 11 1.93 -8.57 5.02
N LEU A 12 2.89 -7.66 5.15
CA LEU A 12 3.62 -7.45 6.39
C LEU A 12 4.18 -6.02 6.46
N VAL A 13 4.50 -5.59 7.68
CA VAL A 13 5.31 -4.40 7.95
C VAL A 13 6.56 -4.85 8.69
N TYR A 14 7.72 -4.36 8.27
CA TYR A 14 9.01 -4.65 8.89
C TYR A 14 9.70 -3.36 9.34
N GLY A 15 10.37 -3.41 10.49
CA GLY A 15 10.99 -2.25 11.12
C GLY A 15 10.04 -1.48 12.02
N ASP A 16 10.46 -0.31 12.48
CA ASP A 16 9.74 0.55 13.41
C ASP A 16 9.73 2.02 12.99
N GLY A 17 8.80 2.77 13.59
CA GLY A 17 8.70 4.22 13.45
C GLY A 17 8.67 4.72 12.00
N GLU A 18 9.48 5.74 11.72
CA GLU A 18 9.55 6.42 10.42
C GLU A 18 10.22 5.59 9.32
N THR A 19 10.95 4.54 9.69
CA THR A 19 11.69 3.68 8.76
C THR A 19 10.96 2.40 8.40
N ALA A 20 9.77 2.18 8.97
CA ALA A 20 8.99 0.97 8.74
C ALA A 20 8.60 0.81 7.26
N VAL A 21 8.85 -0.39 6.73
CA VAL A 21 8.56 -0.76 5.34
C VAL A 21 7.35 -1.68 5.32
N ALA A 22 6.33 -1.31 4.56
CA ALA A 22 5.20 -2.17 4.24
C ALA A 22 5.48 -2.94 2.95
N TYR A 23 5.16 -4.23 2.94
CA TYR A 23 5.24 -5.05 1.73
C TYR A 23 3.84 -5.31 1.20
N LEU A 24 3.59 -4.83 -0.01
CA LEU A 24 2.31 -4.82 -0.67
C LEU A 24 2.22 -5.92 -1.73
N GLU A 25 1.22 -6.76 -1.60
CA GLU A 25 0.74 -7.56 -2.71
C GLU A 25 -0.11 -6.68 -3.64
N THR A 26 0.25 -6.66 -4.92
CA THR A 26 -0.43 -5.92 -5.98
C THR A 26 -0.71 -6.85 -7.17
N PRO A 27 -1.54 -6.48 -8.15
CA PRO A 27 -1.76 -7.29 -9.35
C PRO A 27 -0.48 -7.68 -10.11
N TRP A 28 0.60 -6.90 -9.95
CA TRP A 28 1.88 -7.12 -10.62
C TRP A 28 2.98 -7.66 -9.70
N HIS A 29 2.78 -7.58 -8.38
CA HIS A 29 3.75 -7.99 -7.36
C HIS A 29 3.05 -8.96 -6.39
N PRO A 30 3.09 -10.28 -6.65
CA PRO A 30 2.43 -11.27 -5.81
C PRO A 30 3.08 -11.35 -4.43
N ALA A 31 2.41 -11.95 -3.43
CA ALA A 31 2.92 -12.06 -2.06
C ALA A 31 4.33 -12.68 -1.92
N ARG A 32 4.77 -13.53 -2.87
CA ARG A 32 6.13 -14.11 -2.90
C ARG A 32 7.22 -13.13 -3.35
N SER A 33 6.83 -12.02 -3.97
CA SER A 33 7.70 -10.94 -4.47
C SER A 33 6.95 -9.61 -4.34
N PRO A 34 6.66 -9.17 -3.10
CA PRO A 34 5.82 -8.01 -2.84
C PRO A 34 6.55 -6.70 -3.13
N LEU A 35 5.76 -5.64 -3.39
CA LEU A 35 6.28 -4.29 -3.58
C LEU A 35 6.57 -3.65 -2.22
N ALA A 36 7.78 -3.18 -1.99
CA ALA A 36 8.12 -2.41 -0.80
C ALA A 36 7.60 -0.97 -0.90
N TRP A 37 7.02 -0.47 0.19
CA TRP A 37 6.51 0.89 0.29
C TRP A 37 6.71 1.45 1.70
N ALA A 38 6.72 2.78 1.85
CA ALA A 38 6.81 3.41 3.18
C ALA A 38 5.53 3.15 3.98
N ALA A 39 5.63 2.48 5.14
CA ALA A 39 4.45 2.15 5.94
C ALA A 39 3.74 3.40 6.46
N GLN A 40 4.50 4.44 6.79
CA GLN A 40 3.95 5.72 7.28
C GLN A 40 3.08 6.44 6.25
N GLU A 41 3.44 6.36 4.95
CA GLU A 41 2.61 6.98 3.90
C GLU A 41 1.24 6.32 3.80
N ILE A 42 1.19 4.99 3.91
CA ILE A 42 -0.06 4.22 3.89
C ILE A 42 -0.89 4.56 5.12
N ALA A 43 -0.27 4.49 6.31
CA ALA A 43 -0.89 4.81 7.59
C ALA A 43 -1.50 6.21 7.60
N GLY A 44 -0.73 7.22 7.16
CA GLY A 44 -1.19 8.61 7.10
C GLY A 44 -2.35 8.81 6.13
N GLN A 45 -2.33 8.15 4.97
CA GLN A 45 -3.41 8.26 3.98
C GLN A 45 -4.68 7.50 4.38
N ALA A 46 -4.53 6.32 5.00
CA ALA A 46 -5.65 5.49 5.44
C ALA A 46 -6.23 5.92 6.80
N GLY A 47 -5.55 6.82 7.53
CA GLY A 47 -5.92 7.22 8.88
C GLY A 47 -5.86 6.04 9.86
N LEU A 48 -4.79 5.25 9.78
CA LEU A 48 -4.51 4.09 10.62
C LEU A 48 -3.10 4.18 11.20
N PRO A 49 -2.82 3.56 12.36
CA PRO A 49 -1.45 3.37 12.81
C PRO A 49 -0.74 2.25 12.01
N THR A 50 0.59 2.31 11.92
CA THR A 50 1.38 1.37 11.09
C THR A 50 1.28 -0.09 11.54
N ASN A 51 1.10 -0.34 12.83
CA ASN A 51 0.92 -1.68 13.40
C ASN A 51 -0.42 -2.33 13.01
N GLU A 52 -1.38 -1.56 12.51
CA GLU A 52 -2.67 -2.06 12.03
C GLU A 52 -2.68 -2.34 10.53
N LEU A 53 -1.64 -1.99 9.78
CA LEU A 53 -1.60 -2.22 8.33
C LEU A 53 -1.54 -3.71 7.92
N PRO A 54 -0.75 -4.59 8.58
CA PRO A 54 -0.62 -5.97 8.15
C PRO A 54 -1.96 -6.71 8.03
N GLY A 55 -2.14 -7.43 6.93
CA GLY A 55 -3.34 -8.18 6.61
C GLY A 55 -4.47 -7.36 5.99
N ARG A 56 -4.41 -6.02 6.04
CA ARG A 56 -5.46 -5.15 5.49
C ARG A 56 -5.34 -4.95 3.99
N GLU A 57 -6.46 -4.56 3.40
CA GLU A 57 -6.59 -4.29 1.97
C GLU A 57 -7.00 -2.85 1.72
N PHE A 58 -6.42 -2.27 0.67
CA PHE A 58 -6.58 -0.87 0.31
C PHE A 58 -6.91 -0.73 -1.18
N TRP A 59 -7.80 0.20 -1.48
CA TRP A 59 -7.90 0.81 -2.79
C TRP A 59 -6.79 1.83 -2.96
N VAL A 60 -6.09 1.81 -4.10
CA VAL A 60 -4.94 2.66 -4.37
C VAL A 60 -4.97 3.12 -5.81
N ASP A 61 -4.67 4.39 -6.03
CA ASP A 61 -4.45 4.95 -7.35
C ASP A 61 -3.00 4.71 -7.77
N VAL A 62 -2.82 4.07 -8.91
CA VAL A 62 -1.55 3.65 -9.48
C VAL A 62 -1.24 4.48 -10.70
N GLN A 63 -0.11 5.16 -10.67
CA GLN A 63 0.47 5.81 -11.83
C GLN A 63 1.73 5.04 -12.26
N ARG A 64 1.73 4.52 -13.49
CA ARG A 64 2.95 3.99 -14.10
C ARG A 64 3.83 5.16 -14.52
N LEU A 65 5.07 5.19 -14.03
CA LEU A 65 6.08 6.18 -14.36
C LEU A 65 6.97 5.67 -15.51
N PRO A 66 7.77 6.54 -16.15
CA PRO A 66 8.82 6.11 -17.06
C PRO A 66 9.74 5.07 -16.40
N GLU A 67 10.37 4.22 -17.20
CA GLU A 67 11.28 3.16 -16.73
C GLU A 67 10.61 2.02 -15.93
N GLY A 68 9.28 1.99 -15.89
CA GLY A 68 8.52 0.87 -15.30
C GLY A 68 8.26 1.00 -13.79
N ALA A 69 8.68 2.11 -13.17
CA ALA A 69 8.37 2.38 -11.78
C ALA A 69 6.86 2.62 -11.56
N LEU A 70 6.38 2.30 -10.34
CA LEU A 70 5.01 2.54 -9.92
C LEU A 70 4.98 3.64 -8.86
N ARG A 71 4.05 4.58 -9.00
CA ARG A 71 3.66 5.52 -7.95
C ARG A 71 2.31 5.13 -7.40
N LEU A 72 2.26 4.82 -6.11
CA LEU A 72 1.05 4.51 -5.37
C LEU A 72 0.62 5.71 -4.53
N SER A 73 -0.67 6.01 -4.51
CA SER A 73 -1.26 7.08 -3.69
C SER A 73 -2.75 6.85 -3.45
N GLY A 74 -3.33 7.61 -2.53
CA GLY A 74 -4.77 7.56 -2.23
C GLY A 74 -5.19 6.29 -1.49
N PHE A 75 -4.34 5.74 -0.62
CA PHE A 75 -4.63 4.52 0.13
C PHE A 75 -5.92 4.66 0.95
N LEU A 76 -6.96 3.92 0.56
CA LEU A 76 -8.25 3.90 1.23
C LEU A 76 -8.61 2.47 1.61
N LEU A 77 -9.01 2.23 2.87
CA LEU A 77 -9.46 0.92 3.34
C LEU A 77 -10.58 0.35 2.46
N VAL A 78 -10.44 -0.91 2.03
CA VAL A 78 -11.52 -1.63 1.32
C VAL A 78 -12.67 -1.93 2.27
N PHE A 79 -12.35 -2.36 3.49
CA PHE A 79 -13.30 -2.61 4.56
C PHE A 79 -13.03 -1.62 5.69
N ASP A 80 -13.62 -0.44 5.59
CA ASP A 80 -13.60 0.54 6.67
C ASP A 80 -14.86 0.37 7.53
N PRO A 81 -14.76 -0.13 8.78
CA PRO A 81 -15.91 -0.27 9.66
C PRO A 81 -16.45 1.08 10.17
N ARG A 82 -15.82 2.22 9.83
CA ARG A 82 -16.26 3.57 10.17
C ARG A 82 -17.25 4.17 9.16
N LEU A 83 -17.44 3.51 8.01
CA LEU A 83 -18.38 3.88 6.95
C LEU A 83 -19.57 2.91 6.93
#